data_AF-A0A956PBA8-F1
#
_entry.id   AF-A0A956PBA8-F1
#
_cell.length_a   1.000
_cell.length_b   1.000
_cell.length_c   1.000
_cell.angle_alpha   90.00
_cell.angle_beta   90.00
_cell.angle_gamma   90.00
#
_symmetry.space_group_name_H-M   'P 1'
#
loop_
_entity.id
_entity.type
_entity.pdbx_description
1 polymer ?
#
loop_
_entity_poly.entity_id
_entity_poly.type
_entity_poly.pdbx_seq_one_letter_code
_entity_poly.pdbx_strand_id
1 'polypeptide(L)'
;EAVRHFSPGVATAYITGGELILDIALLRSLDDFVDDEMSHQAMALINRDESRHIAMDYHMTEYYCSEAYREEVKSEPAKSLAERTKAAAAFAEMLYHARPFFMDVFFRPMELVDPSNKRLFEAFKRMQMLALKPEVARTPFAKLMSGIRDAYKKPAVRKALGPVLLRVIGLDEKVMVDLYSGDDKRRARELSFDEMAQEALGAKYQ
;
A
#
# COMPACT_ATOMS: atom_id res chain seq x y z
N GLU A 1 -12.80 9.47 16.69
CA GLU A 1 -12.65 8.53 17.83
C GLU A 1 -11.95 7.24 17.43
N ALA A 2 -12.38 6.56 16.35
CA ALA A 2 -11.78 5.31 15.84
C ALA A 2 -10.26 5.34 15.58
N VAL A 3 -9.72 6.45 15.08
CA VAL A 3 -8.29 6.61 14.72
C VAL A 3 -7.34 6.28 15.88
N ARG A 4 -7.74 6.57 17.13
CA ARG A 4 -6.92 6.30 18.33
C ARG A 4 -6.68 4.82 18.59
N HIS A 5 -7.44 3.94 17.94
CA HIS A 5 -7.35 2.50 18.13
C HIS A 5 -6.46 1.81 17.09
N PHE A 6 -6.08 2.51 16.02
CA PHE A 6 -5.19 1.98 14.98
C PHE A 6 -3.73 2.06 15.39
N SER A 7 -2.94 1.04 15.03
CA SER A 7 -1.49 1.16 15.16
C SER A 7 -0.95 2.08 14.07
N PRO A 8 0.06 2.92 14.38
CA PRO A 8 0.75 3.73 13.38
C PRO A 8 1.26 2.90 12.20
N GLY A 9 1.73 1.67 12.43
CA GLY A 9 2.15 0.76 11.36
C GLY A 9 1.03 0.37 10.36
N VAL A 10 -0.23 0.27 10.81
CA VAL A 10 -1.36 0.06 9.87
C VAL A 10 -1.61 1.34 9.07
N ALA A 11 -1.63 2.50 9.73
CA ALA A 11 -1.82 3.78 9.06
C ALA A 11 -0.74 4.00 7.98
N THR A 12 0.52 3.80 8.32
CA THR A 12 1.64 3.96 7.38
C THR A 12 1.58 2.99 6.22
N ALA A 13 1.14 1.75 6.44
CA ALA A 13 0.96 0.80 5.33
C ALA A 13 -0.15 1.23 4.36
N TYR A 14 -1.24 1.82 4.87
CA TYR A 14 -2.31 2.35 4.03
C TYR A 14 -1.94 3.66 3.33
N ILE A 15 -1.23 4.56 4.01
CA ILE A 15 -0.76 5.83 3.45
C ILE A 15 0.25 5.52 2.34
N THR A 16 1.34 4.81 2.65
CA THR A 16 2.37 4.45 1.65
C THR A 16 1.78 3.65 0.49
N GLY A 17 0.87 2.70 0.78
CA GLY A 17 0.18 1.94 -0.27
C GLY A 17 -0.69 2.82 -1.15
N GLY A 18 -1.43 3.76 -0.55
CA GLY A 18 -2.25 4.74 -1.25
C GLY A 18 -1.41 5.68 -2.12
N GLU A 19 -0.32 6.22 -1.60
CA GLU A 19 0.58 7.11 -2.33
C GLU A 19 1.21 6.42 -3.53
N LEU A 20 1.62 5.17 -3.39
CA LEU A 20 2.15 4.39 -4.52
C LEU A 20 1.10 4.18 -5.62
N ILE A 21 -0.17 3.95 -5.27
CA ILE A 21 -1.25 3.81 -6.25
C ILE A 21 -1.58 5.19 -6.85
N LEU A 22 -1.60 6.25 -6.05
CA LEU A 22 -1.88 7.61 -6.47
C LEU A 22 -0.84 8.11 -7.49
N ASP A 23 0.44 8.15 -7.14
CA ASP A 23 1.52 8.65 -8.03
C ASP A 23 1.70 7.78 -9.26
N ILE A 24 1.86 6.47 -9.09
CA ILE A 24 2.29 5.61 -10.20
C ILE A 24 1.11 5.28 -11.10
N ALA A 25 -0.02 4.90 -10.51
CA ALA A 25 -1.18 4.46 -11.26
C ALA A 25 -2.04 5.64 -11.69
N LEU A 26 -2.65 6.35 -10.73
CA LEU A 26 -3.72 7.30 -11.06
C LEU A 26 -3.21 8.57 -11.74
N LEU A 27 -2.30 9.31 -11.11
CA LEU A 27 -1.89 10.64 -11.58
C LEU A 27 -1.19 10.58 -12.94
N ARG A 28 -0.26 9.65 -13.13
CA ARG A 28 0.42 9.47 -14.43
C ARG A 28 -0.53 8.99 -15.53
N SER A 29 -1.56 8.21 -15.20
CA SER A 29 -2.54 7.79 -16.20
C SER A 29 -3.50 8.92 -16.56
N LEU A 30 -3.88 9.75 -15.58
CA LEU A 30 -4.69 10.94 -15.81
C LEU A 30 -3.94 11.96 -16.68
N ASP A 31 -2.67 12.19 -16.39
CA ASP A 31 -1.80 13.10 -17.15
C ASP A 31 -1.74 12.69 -18.63
N ASP A 32 -1.42 11.42 -18.90
CA ASP A 32 -1.40 10.85 -20.25
C ASP A 32 -2.77 10.84 -20.93
N PHE A 33 -3.86 10.61 -20.18
CA PHE A 33 -5.20 10.49 -20.76
C PHE A 33 -5.78 11.84 -21.15
N VAL A 34 -5.51 12.88 -20.36
CA VAL A 34 -5.99 14.23 -20.63
C VAL A 34 -5.18 14.88 -21.74
N ASP A 35 -3.86 14.66 -21.77
CA ASP A 35 -2.94 15.07 -22.85
C ASP A 35 -3.09 16.55 -23.24
N ASP A 36 -3.09 17.43 -22.23
CA ASP A 36 -3.16 18.88 -22.43
C ASP A 36 -2.04 19.62 -21.68
N GLU A 37 -1.58 20.73 -22.27
CA GLU A 37 -0.43 21.48 -21.79
C GLU A 37 -0.62 22.02 -20.36
N MET A 38 -1.81 22.51 -20.02
CA MET A 38 -2.08 23.04 -18.69
C MET A 38 -2.06 21.92 -17.65
N SER A 39 -2.66 20.77 -17.97
CA SER A 39 -2.65 19.59 -17.09
C SER A 39 -1.23 19.06 -16.89
N HIS A 40 -0.40 18.98 -17.93
CA HIS A 40 1.00 18.58 -17.80
C HIS A 40 1.80 19.51 -16.88
N GLN A 41 1.59 20.83 -16.98
CA GLN A 41 2.25 21.78 -16.10
C GLN A 41 1.82 21.59 -14.63
N ALA A 42 0.53 21.38 -14.38
CA ALA A 42 0.03 21.10 -13.04
C ALA A 42 0.55 19.76 -12.51
N MET A 43 0.52 18.71 -13.34
CA MET A 43 1.00 17.38 -12.98
C MET A 43 2.50 17.36 -12.72
N ALA A 44 3.31 18.16 -13.41
CA ALA A 44 4.73 18.30 -13.11
C ALA A 44 4.97 18.81 -11.67
N LEU A 45 4.17 19.79 -11.22
CA LEU A 45 4.25 20.32 -9.86
C LEU A 45 3.76 19.29 -8.83
N ILE A 46 2.62 18.65 -9.10
CA ILE A 46 2.07 17.60 -8.24
C ILE A 46 3.06 16.45 -8.11
N ASN A 47 3.59 15.93 -9.22
CA ASN A 47 4.57 14.84 -9.26
C ASN A 47 5.82 15.14 -8.43
N ARG A 48 6.28 16.39 -8.43
CA ARG A 48 7.41 16.82 -7.59
C ARG A 48 7.06 16.73 -6.11
N ASP A 49 5.85 17.14 -5.73
CA ASP A 49 5.42 17.07 -4.33
C ASP A 49 5.13 15.62 -3.91
N GLU A 50 4.55 14.78 -4.77
CA GLU A 50 4.33 13.36 -4.48
C GLU A 50 5.64 12.58 -4.28
N SER A 51 6.71 12.94 -4.99
CA SER A 51 8.03 12.35 -4.73
C SER A 51 8.52 12.58 -3.29
N ARG A 52 8.16 13.74 -2.71
CA ARG A 52 8.51 14.10 -1.33
C ARG A 52 7.60 13.38 -0.34
N HIS A 53 6.31 13.20 -0.66
CA HIS A 53 5.39 12.40 0.14
C HIS A 53 5.87 10.95 0.23
N ILE A 54 6.19 10.32 -0.92
CA ILE A 54 6.71 8.94 -0.96
C ILE A 54 8.02 8.80 -0.17
N ALA A 55 8.93 9.77 -0.28
CA ALA A 55 10.17 9.77 0.51
C ALA A 55 9.89 9.82 2.02
N MET A 56 8.97 10.69 2.44
CA MET A 56 8.53 10.75 3.85
C MET A 56 7.86 9.44 4.28
N ASP A 57 7.05 8.83 3.42
CA ASP A 57 6.37 7.57 3.72
C ASP A 57 7.34 6.42 3.90
N TYR A 58 8.42 6.35 3.12
CA TYR A 58 9.48 5.38 3.36
C TYR A 58 10.15 5.60 4.71
N HIS A 59 10.43 6.85 5.07
CA HIS A 59 10.98 7.19 6.37
C HIS A 59 10.04 6.81 7.53
N MET A 60 8.74 7.13 7.42
CA MET A 60 7.76 6.76 8.44
C MET A 60 7.58 5.24 8.52
N THR A 61 7.62 4.55 7.38
CA THR A 61 7.54 3.07 7.33
C THR A 61 8.72 2.44 8.04
N GLU A 62 9.94 2.93 7.76
CA GLU A 62 11.15 2.49 8.44
C GLU A 62 11.02 2.67 9.95
N TYR A 63 10.64 3.87 10.40
CA TYR A 63 10.48 4.18 11.82
C TYR A 63 9.46 3.25 12.50
N TYR A 64 8.23 3.16 11.99
CA TYR A 64 7.17 2.38 12.64
C TYR A 64 7.33 0.86 12.49
N CYS A 65 8.21 0.39 11.59
CA CYS A 65 8.58 -1.02 11.47
C CYS A 65 9.90 -1.35 12.19
N SER A 66 10.61 -0.34 12.68
CA SER A 66 11.92 -0.48 13.33
C SER A 66 11.85 -1.28 14.62
N GLU A 67 13.01 -1.76 15.07
CA GLU A 67 13.13 -2.40 16.38
C GLU A 67 12.93 -1.41 17.53
N ALA A 68 13.44 -0.18 17.38
CA ALA A 68 13.29 0.88 18.37
C ALA A 68 11.82 1.16 18.69
N TYR A 69 10.98 1.35 17.65
CA TYR A 69 9.54 1.57 17.84
C TYR A 69 8.84 0.35 18.46
N ARG A 70 9.28 -0.87 18.14
CA ARG A 70 8.72 -2.07 18.79
C ARG A 70 9.04 -2.13 20.28
N GLU A 71 10.24 -1.73 20.69
CA GLU A 71 10.59 -1.64 22.12
C GLU A 71 9.79 -0.55 22.83
N GLU A 72 9.57 0.60 22.17
CA GLU A 72 8.68 1.65 22.68
C GLU A 72 7.27 1.12 22.93
N VAL A 73 6.67 0.44 21.95
CA VAL A 73 5.32 -0.17 22.09
C VAL A 73 5.27 -1.25 23.17
N LYS A 74 6.34 -2.01 23.39
CA LYS A 74 6.41 -3.01 24.48
C LYS A 74 6.41 -2.36 25.87
N SER A 75 6.89 -1.12 25.97
CA SER A 75 6.89 -0.37 27.22
C SER A 75 5.51 0.23 27.57
N GLU A 76 4.60 0.30 26.59
CA GLU A 76 3.24 0.77 26.80
C GLU A 76 2.40 -0.22 27.61
N PRO A 77 1.45 0.27 28.45
CA PRO A 77 0.50 -0.60 29.13
C PRO A 77 -0.30 -1.46 28.14
N ALA A 78 -0.48 -2.74 28.47
CA ALA A 78 -1.26 -3.65 27.64
C ALA A 78 -2.71 -3.18 27.50
N LYS A 79 -3.18 -3.04 26.26
CA LYS A 79 -4.59 -2.71 25.95
C LYS A 79 -5.53 -3.72 26.58
N SER A 80 -6.56 -3.22 27.26
CA SER A 80 -7.66 -3.99 27.84
C SER A 80 -8.44 -4.74 26.75
N LEU A 81 -9.21 -5.76 27.15
CA LEU A 81 -10.05 -6.52 26.21
C LEU A 81 -11.05 -5.61 25.48
N ALA A 82 -11.63 -4.64 26.18
CA ALA A 82 -12.56 -3.66 25.61
C ALA A 82 -11.89 -2.75 24.56
N GLU A 83 -10.64 -2.35 24.77
CA GLU A 83 -9.89 -1.57 23.78
C GLU A 83 -9.52 -2.41 22.56
N ARG A 84 -9.19 -3.68 22.76
CA ARG A 84 -8.91 -4.62 21.65
C ARG A 84 -10.14 -4.86 20.80
N THR A 85 -11.32 -5.05 21.40
CA THR A 85 -12.57 -5.22 20.65
C THR A 85 -12.96 -3.94 19.92
N LYS A 86 -12.81 -2.77 20.54
CA LYS A 86 -12.99 -1.48 19.85
C LYS A 86 -12.03 -1.32 18.67
N ALA A 87 -10.76 -1.68 18.83
CA ALA A 87 -9.77 -1.64 17.75
C ALA A 87 -10.12 -2.59 16.60
N ALA A 88 -10.55 -3.81 16.92
CA ALA A 88 -10.99 -4.77 15.91
C ALA A 88 -12.24 -4.31 15.17
N ALA A 89 -13.22 -3.73 15.88
CA ALA A 89 -14.42 -3.16 15.27
C ALA A 89 -14.09 -1.99 14.34
N ALA A 90 -13.24 -1.06 14.80
CA ALA A 90 -12.79 0.07 14.00
C ALA A 90 -12.01 -0.39 12.75
N PHE A 91 -11.15 -1.42 12.89
CA PHE A 91 -10.44 -2.01 11.75
C PHE A 91 -11.41 -2.66 10.75
N ALA A 92 -12.41 -3.40 11.22
CA ALA A 92 -13.42 -4.00 10.36
C ALA A 92 -14.27 -2.95 9.63
N GLU A 93 -14.65 -1.86 10.31
CA GLU A 93 -15.37 -0.73 9.71
C GLU A 93 -14.53 -0.03 8.64
N MET A 94 -13.25 0.22 8.92
CA MET A 94 -12.32 0.75 7.91
C MET A 94 -12.25 -0.17 6.69
N LEU A 95 -12.07 -1.48 6.87
CA LEU A 95 -12.04 -2.43 5.75
C LEU A 95 -13.36 -2.44 4.95
N TYR A 96 -14.49 -2.33 5.65
CA TYR A 96 -15.81 -2.27 5.02
C TYR A 96 -15.94 -1.08 4.07
N HIS A 97 -15.42 0.09 4.47
CA HIS A 97 -15.45 1.32 3.66
C HIS A 97 -14.28 1.45 2.68
N ALA A 98 -13.17 0.78 2.94
CA ALA A 98 -11.97 0.84 2.10
C ALA A 98 -12.24 0.30 0.69
N ARG A 99 -12.98 -0.81 0.57
CA ARG A 99 -13.22 -1.41 -0.75
C ARG A 99 -13.99 -0.50 -1.71
N PRO A 100 -15.18 0.04 -1.36
CA PRO A 100 -15.88 0.98 -2.25
C PRO A 100 -14.98 2.14 -2.67
N PHE A 101 -14.25 2.72 -1.72
CA PHE A 101 -13.30 3.78 -1.99
C PHE A 101 -12.23 3.35 -3.01
N PHE A 102 -11.55 2.23 -2.80
CA PHE A 102 -10.52 1.75 -3.73
C PHE A 102 -11.08 1.49 -5.13
N MET A 103 -12.27 0.88 -5.21
CA MET A 103 -12.91 0.59 -6.49
C MET A 103 -13.29 1.86 -7.24
N ASP A 104 -13.85 2.85 -6.54
CA ASP A 104 -14.44 4.04 -7.17
C ASP A 104 -13.39 5.12 -7.46
N VAL A 105 -12.31 5.19 -6.69
CA VAL A 105 -11.25 6.20 -6.84
C VAL A 105 -10.07 5.70 -7.67
N PHE A 106 -9.73 4.41 -7.57
CA PHE A 106 -8.56 3.85 -8.27
C PHE A 106 -8.96 2.84 -9.34
N PHE A 107 -9.55 1.70 -8.98
CA PHE A 107 -9.69 0.60 -9.95
C PHE A 107 -10.59 0.92 -11.15
N ARG A 108 -11.81 1.42 -10.93
CA ARG A 108 -12.73 1.74 -12.04
C ARG A 108 -12.25 2.91 -12.88
N PRO A 109 -11.74 4.03 -12.32
CA PRO A 109 -11.15 5.09 -13.13
C PRO A 109 -9.99 4.56 -14.01
N MET A 110 -9.15 3.69 -13.46
CA MET A 110 -8.03 3.08 -14.19
C MET A 110 -8.48 2.23 -15.38
N GLU A 111 -9.69 1.64 -15.38
CA GLU A 111 -10.23 0.94 -16.55
C GLU A 111 -10.42 1.87 -17.77
N LEU A 112 -10.59 3.17 -17.53
CA LEU A 112 -10.72 4.19 -18.57
C LEU A 112 -9.35 4.77 -18.97
N VAL A 113 -8.54 5.14 -17.98
CA VAL A 113 -7.32 5.96 -18.21
C VAL A 113 -6.06 5.13 -18.48
N ASP A 114 -6.01 3.87 -18.02
CA ASP A 114 -4.98 2.90 -18.40
C ASP A 114 -5.60 1.49 -18.49
N PRO A 115 -6.32 1.20 -19.60
CA PRO A 115 -6.99 -0.09 -19.78
C PRO A 115 -6.04 -1.30 -19.75
N SER A 116 -4.75 -1.07 -20.01
CA SER A 116 -3.71 -2.11 -19.96
C SER A 116 -3.36 -2.55 -18.53
N ASN A 117 -3.76 -1.77 -17.52
CA ASN A 117 -3.40 -1.94 -16.11
C ASN A 117 -1.88 -1.90 -15.86
N LYS A 118 -1.08 -1.40 -16.80
CA LYS A 118 0.38 -1.41 -16.69
C LYS A 118 0.84 -0.68 -15.44
N ARG A 119 0.32 0.54 -15.22
CA ARG A 119 0.71 1.37 -14.08
C ARG A 119 0.11 0.89 -12.77
N LEU A 120 -1.10 0.33 -12.81
CA LEU A 120 -1.70 -0.35 -11.67
C LEU A 120 -0.83 -1.52 -11.19
N PHE A 121 -0.37 -2.37 -12.11
CA PHE A 121 0.53 -3.47 -11.77
C PHE A 121 1.89 -2.99 -11.30
N GLU A 122 2.42 -1.90 -11.84
CA GLU A 122 3.65 -1.28 -11.33
C GLU A 122 3.49 -0.82 -9.87
N ALA A 123 2.42 -0.08 -9.56
CA ALA A 123 2.13 0.39 -8.20
C ALA A 123 2.03 -0.77 -7.21
N PHE A 124 1.22 -1.78 -7.54
CA PHE A 124 1.07 -2.95 -6.69
C PHE A 124 2.36 -3.76 -6.59
N LYS A 125 3.17 -3.87 -7.65
CA LYS A 125 4.50 -4.50 -7.57
C LYS A 125 5.37 -3.80 -6.51
N ARG A 126 5.43 -2.47 -6.52
CA ARG A 126 6.21 -1.70 -5.52
C ARG A 126 5.67 -1.89 -4.11
N MET A 127 4.35 -1.90 -3.92
CA MET A 127 3.73 -2.18 -2.63
C MET A 127 4.06 -3.60 -2.12
N GLN A 128 4.03 -4.60 -3.01
CA GLN A 128 4.40 -5.97 -2.68
C GLN A 128 5.89 -6.08 -2.32
N MET A 129 6.77 -5.37 -3.02
CA MET A 129 8.20 -5.29 -2.73
C MET A 129 8.48 -4.65 -1.38
N LEU A 130 7.79 -3.55 -1.04
CA LEU A 130 7.90 -2.92 0.28
C LEU A 130 7.50 -3.89 1.40
N ALA A 131 6.44 -4.67 1.20
CA ALA A 131 6.00 -5.67 2.17
C ALA A 131 7.00 -6.83 2.37
N LEU A 132 7.94 -7.04 1.44
CA LEU A 132 9.00 -8.06 1.55
C LEU A 132 10.20 -7.62 2.39
N LYS A 133 10.30 -6.34 2.74
CA LYS A 133 11.38 -5.83 3.60
C LYS A 133 11.32 -6.51 4.98
N PRO A 134 12.45 -6.97 5.54
CA PRO A 134 12.47 -7.72 6.79
C PRO A 134 11.75 -7.04 7.96
N GLU A 135 11.86 -5.72 8.05
CA GLU A 135 11.25 -4.88 9.07
C GLU A 135 9.71 -4.89 8.92
N VAL A 136 9.24 -4.69 7.69
CA VAL A 136 7.81 -4.60 7.35
C VAL A 136 7.14 -5.97 7.47
N ALA A 137 7.78 -7.03 6.93
CA ALA A 137 7.25 -8.39 6.91
C ALA A 137 6.97 -8.97 8.31
N ARG A 138 7.62 -8.43 9.35
CA ARG A 138 7.41 -8.87 10.74
C ARG A 138 6.15 -8.27 11.37
N THR A 139 5.60 -7.19 10.79
CA THR A 139 4.43 -6.48 11.35
C THR A 139 3.17 -7.35 11.29
N PRO A 140 2.22 -7.17 12.23
CA PRO A 140 0.95 -7.91 12.24
C PRO A 140 0.16 -7.73 10.93
N PHE A 141 0.15 -6.52 10.38
CA PHE A 141 -0.58 -6.21 9.15
C PHE A 141 0.03 -6.91 7.93
N ALA A 142 1.36 -6.87 7.76
CA ALA A 142 2.01 -7.58 6.65
C ALA A 142 1.78 -9.09 6.72
N LYS A 143 1.82 -9.68 7.92
CA LYS A 143 1.50 -11.11 8.14
C LYS A 143 0.06 -11.44 7.78
N LEU A 144 -0.90 -10.60 8.19
CA LEU A 144 -2.31 -10.75 7.82
C LEU A 144 -2.49 -10.73 6.30
N MET A 145 -1.93 -9.72 5.62
CA MET A 145 -2.04 -9.56 4.18
C MET A 145 -1.36 -10.69 3.40
N SER A 146 -0.18 -11.15 3.84
CA SER A 146 0.48 -12.33 3.27
C SER A 146 -0.38 -13.57 3.44
N GLY A 147 -0.92 -13.80 4.65
CA GLY A 147 -1.78 -14.93 4.94
C GLY A 147 -3.04 -14.97 4.06
N ILE A 148 -3.69 -13.82 3.85
CA ILE A 148 -4.86 -13.72 2.96
C ILE A 148 -4.46 -14.04 1.51
N ARG A 149 -3.32 -13.52 1.03
CA ARG A 149 -2.84 -13.80 -0.32
C ARG A 149 -2.48 -15.27 -0.53
N ASP A 150 -1.76 -15.87 0.42
CA ASP A 150 -1.37 -17.28 0.39
C ASP A 150 -2.60 -18.20 0.46
N ALA A 151 -3.62 -17.81 1.22
CA ALA A 151 -4.92 -18.48 1.22
C ALA A 151 -5.59 -18.36 -0.16
N TYR A 152 -5.64 -17.15 -0.73
CA TYR A 152 -6.25 -16.90 -2.04
C TYR A 152 -5.58 -17.67 -3.20
N LYS A 153 -4.27 -17.93 -3.11
CA LYS A 153 -3.54 -18.74 -4.10
C LYS A 153 -3.97 -20.22 -4.14
N LYS A 154 -4.62 -20.74 -3.09
CA LYS A 154 -5.08 -22.14 -3.04
C LYS A 154 -6.37 -22.30 -3.85
N PRO A 155 -6.45 -23.19 -4.86
CA PRO A 155 -7.62 -23.29 -5.75
C PRO A 155 -8.95 -23.53 -5.01
N ALA A 156 -8.94 -24.40 -4.00
CA ALA A 156 -10.14 -24.69 -3.20
C ALA A 156 -10.62 -23.48 -2.40
N VAL A 157 -9.69 -22.71 -1.80
CA VAL A 157 -10.00 -21.50 -1.04
C VAL A 157 -10.45 -20.39 -1.96
N ARG A 158 -9.79 -20.20 -3.12
CA ARG A 158 -10.21 -19.22 -4.13
C ARG A 158 -11.64 -19.46 -4.57
N LYS A 159 -12.01 -20.72 -4.84
CA LYS A 159 -13.37 -21.08 -5.27
C LYS A 159 -14.41 -20.87 -4.16
N ALA A 160 -14.09 -21.21 -2.92
CA ALA A 160 -15.05 -21.19 -1.81
C ALA A 160 -15.17 -19.82 -1.12
N LEU A 161 -14.04 -19.12 -0.93
CA LEU A 161 -13.93 -17.90 -0.12
C LEU A 161 -13.40 -16.70 -0.91
N GLY A 162 -13.04 -16.86 -2.19
CA GLY A 162 -12.45 -15.81 -3.01
C GLY A 162 -13.22 -14.48 -2.98
N PRO A 163 -14.53 -14.45 -3.27
CA PRO A 163 -15.32 -13.21 -3.24
C PRO A 163 -15.31 -12.52 -1.87
N VAL A 164 -15.33 -13.30 -0.79
CA VAL A 164 -15.27 -12.78 0.58
C VAL A 164 -13.90 -12.20 0.89
N LEU A 165 -12.82 -12.92 0.53
CA LEU A 165 -11.44 -12.46 0.74
C LEU A 165 -11.16 -11.16 -0.04
N LEU A 166 -11.56 -11.09 -1.31
CA LEU A 166 -11.46 -9.87 -2.13
C LEU A 166 -12.28 -8.72 -1.54
N ARG A 167 -13.45 -9.02 -0.98
CA ARG A 167 -14.28 -8.01 -0.32
C ARG A 167 -13.61 -7.46 0.93
N VAL A 168 -13.04 -8.32 1.76
CA VAL A 168 -12.40 -7.95 3.04
C VAL A 168 -11.15 -7.11 2.83
N ILE A 169 -10.31 -7.46 1.84
CA ILE A 169 -9.07 -6.72 1.58
C ILE A 169 -9.29 -5.48 0.70
N GLY A 170 -10.40 -5.42 -0.02
CA GLY A 170 -10.71 -4.31 -0.93
C GLY A 170 -9.85 -4.23 -2.18
N LEU A 171 -9.26 -5.34 -2.60
CA LEU A 171 -8.40 -5.43 -3.78
C LEU A 171 -9.08 -6.22 -4.90
N ASP A 172 -8.70 -5.91 -6.13
CA ASP A 172 -9.09 -6.68 -7.31
C ASP A 172 -8.30 -8.00 -7.40
N GLU A 173 -8.88 -9.03 -8.02
CA GLU A 173 -8.19 -10.32 -8.17
C GLU A 173 -6.90 -10.21 -8.99
N LYS A 174 -6.82 -9.25 -9.91
CA LYS A 174 -5.66 -9.01 -10.78
C LYS A 174 -4.37 -8.74 -10.00
N VAL A 175 -4.48 -8.21 -8.78
CA VAL A 175 -3.32 -7.83 -7.94
C VAL A 175 -3.06 -8.81 -6.79
N MET A 176 -3.80 -9.92 -6.75
CA MET A 176 -3.64 -11.00 -5.76
C MET A 176 -2.54 -11.99 -6.11
N VAL A 177 -1.98 -11.89 -7.31
CA VAL A 177 -0.82 -12.65 -7.76
C VAL A 177 0.49 -11.94 -7.39
N ASP A 178 1.60 -12.68 -7.42
CA ASP A 178 2.91 -12.04 -7.25
C ASP A 178 3.25 -11.29 -8.54
N LEU A 179 3.43 -9.97 -8.42
CA LEU A 179 3.71 -9.07 -9.55
C LEU A 179 5.21 -8.79 -9.73
N TYR A 180 6.04 -9.38 -8.87
CA TYR A 180 7.48 -9.20 -8.85
C TYR A 180 8.21 -10.47 -9.32
N SER A 181 9.37 -10.29 -9.94
CA SER A 181 10.30 -11.37 -10.29
C SER A 181 11.18 -11.77 -9.09
N GLY A 182 11.96 -12.85 -9.26
CA GLY A 182 12.98 -13.24 -8.27
C GLY A 182 14.05 -12.16 -8.07
N ASP A 183 14.35 -11.37 -9.11
CA ASP A 183 15.33 -10.31 -9.08
C ASP A 183 14.79 -9.08 -8.35
N ASP A 184 13.53 -8.70 -8.63
CA ASP A 184 12.81 -7.67 -7.87
C ASP A 184 12.81 -8.00 -6.37
N LYS A 185 12.56 -9.27 -6.01
CA LYS A 185 12.58 -9.72 -4.62
C LYS A 185 13.94 -9.58 -3.94
N ARG A 186 15.04 -9.83 -4.66
CA ARG A 186 16.40 -9.63 -4.12
C ARG A 186 16.67 -8.14 -3.91
N ARG A 187 16.43 -7.33 -4.95
CA ARG A 187 16.61 -5.87 -4.89
C ARG A 187 15.82 -5.23 -3.75
N ALA A 188 14.55 -5.62 -3.56
CA ALA A 188 13.71 -5.08 -2.49
C ALA A 188 14.26 -5.32 -1.08
N ARG A 189 15.00 -6.42 -0.89
CA ARG A 189 15.64 -6.78 0.38
C ARG A 189 16.97 -6.07 0.58
N GLU A 190 17.67 -5.74 -0.50
CA GLU A 190 19.00 -5.12 -0.47
C GLU A 190 18.93 -3.60 -0.32
N LEU A 191 17.99 -2.94 -1.01
CA LEU A 191 17.81 -1.49 -0.89
C LEU A 191 17.44 -1.09 0.53
N SER A 192 18.08 -0.07 1.07
CA SER A 192 17.65 0.64 2.27
C SER A 192 16.40 1.50 2.00
N PHE A 193 15.69 1.91 3.06
CA PHE A 193 14.57 2.84 2.91
C PHE A 193 15.02 4.21 2.39
N ASP A 194 16.20 4.67 2.81
CA ASP A 194 16.79 5.91 2.29
C ASP A 194 17.09 5.80 0.79
N GLU A 195 17.69 4.70 0.32
CA GLU A 195 17.90 4.50 -1.13
C GLU A 195 16.56 4.48 -1.89
N MET A 196 15.52 3.85 -1.34
CA MET A 196 14.18 3.90 -1.94
C MET A 196 13.59 5.31 -1.97
N ALA A 197 13.83 6.12 -0.93
CA ALA A 197 13.43 7.53 -0.88
C ALA A 197 14.20 8.37 -1.90
N GLN A 198 15.52 8.18 -2.02
CA GLN A 198 16.34 8.85 -3.04
C GLN A 198 15.93 8.46 -4.46
N GLU A 199 15.57 7.19 -4.70
CA GLU A 199 15.01 6.76 -5.99
C GLU A 199 13.69 7.46 -6.31
N ALA A 200 12.80 7.61 -5.31
CA ALA A 200 11.53 8.31 -5.49
C ALA A 200 11.72 9.79 -5.81
N LEU A 201 12.63 10.46 -5.10
CA LEU A 201 13.00 11.85 -5.37
C LEU A 201 13.65 11.99 -6.75
N GLY A 202 14.69 11.21 -7.04
CA GLY A 202 15.49 11.31 -8.26
C GLY A 202 14.72 11.06 -9.56
N ALA A 203 13.67 10.22 -9.52
CA ALA A 203 12.85 9.91 -10.70
C ALA A 203 12.01 11.09 -11.24
N LYS A 204 11.89 12.19 -10.50
CA LYS A 204 11.01 13.33 -10.82
C LYS A 204 11.74 14.67 -10.94
N TYR A 205 13.06 14.70 -10.76
CA TYR A 205 13.93 15.86 -11.00
C TYR A 205 14.74 15.76 -12.30
N GLN A 206 14.48 14.73 -13.11
CA GLN A 206 14.99 14.58 -14.48
C GLN A 206 13.91 14.98 -15.49
#